data_AF-D7DL29-F1
#
_entry.id   AF-D7DL29-F1
#
_cell.length_a   1.000
_cell.length_b   1.000
_cell.length_c   1.000
_cell.angle_alpha   90.00
_cell.angle_beta   90.00
_cell.angle_gamma   90.00
#
_symmetry.space_group_name_H-M   'P 1'
#
loop_
_entity.id
_entity.type
_entity.pdbx_description
1 polymer ?
#
loop_
_entity_poly.entity_id
_entity_poly.type
_entity_poly.pdbx_seq_one_letter_code
_entity_poly.pdbx_strand_id
1 'polypeptide(L)'
;MWISSPWVKLKSLYQDASYRRLALALGLSLLLHLFLIGKFSFNLPNLNEQHDLIEARLVLPKALPSPVLNPPAVKKPVEKQVESNKPMEQKEEKPLEPVAQVNQQPALLPEPPPTETVTSIEPPEVAQPIVENPVEEAGLIAKPKPYQYIESEFDVYADKDDVPNRSIAGSARVVYQRLPNSERYQIKSLIQAKGLISLVIPVLLQTSDGYFDGIGLQPQHYFYKFGDKKDKTFSADFDWESKKLTLHSQKGDQTFDLQAGTQDLLSFMYQFMFVPPLQNMQLNITNGKKLGIYDYIFEGEETLTTKLGDIKTVHISRMAPEGEKKTELWLALDYQHVPVKIRETSGNGNMYELVITSLDARLEPLPLP
;
A
#
# COMPACT_ATOMS: atom_id res chain seq x y z
N MET A 1 1.71 -61.23 39.31
CA MET A 1 1.91 -59.76 39.40
C MET A 1 3.38 -59.48 39.06
N TRP A 2 3.70 -59.20 37.78
CA TRP A 2 5.08 -58.93 37.36
C TRP A 2 5.29 -57.42 37.28
N ILE A 3 6.21 -56.90 38.10
CA ILE A 3 6.59 -55.50 38.15
C ILE A 3 7.42 -55.19 36.90
N SER A 4 6.82 -54.47 35.95
CA SER A 4 7.52 -53.99 34.75
C SER A 4 8.53 -52.90 35.16
N SER A 5 9.81 -53.16 34.92
CA SER A 5 10.92 -52.24 35.20
C SER A 5 10.77 -50.92 34.39
N PRO A 6 10.92 -49.73 35.03
CA PRO A 6 10.73 -48.42 34.36
C PRO A 6 11.70 -48.17 33.21
N TRP A 7 12.82 -48.90 33.15
CA TRP A 7 13.83 -48.80 32.10
C TRP A 7 13.36 -49.33 30.73
N VAL A 8 12.39 -50.24 30.71
CA VAL A 8 11.85 -50.80 29.46
C VAL A 8 10.92 -49.81 28.74
N LYS A 9 10.27 -48.90 29.48
CA LYS A 9 9.41 -47.85 28.90
C LYS A 9 10.19 -46.71 28.25
N LEU A 10 11.42 -46.44 28.66
CA LEU A 10 12.22 -45.33 28.11
C LEU A 10 12.74 -45.63 26.69
N LYS A 11 13.02 -46.90 26.40
CA LYS A 11 13.55 -47.32 25.09
C LYS A 11 12.49 -47.29 23.99
N SER A 12 11.20 -47.49 24.31
CA SER A 12 10.09 -47.38 23.36
C SER A 12 9.67 -45.94 23.09
N LEU A 13 9.89 -45.02 24.04
CA LEU A 13 9.64 -43.58 23.86
C LEU A 13 10.55 -42.94 22.79
N TYR A 14 11.77 -43.45 22.60
CA TYR A 14 12.74 -42.90 21.63
C TYR A 14 12.50 -43.34 20.16
N GLN A 15 11.57 -44.26 19.95
CA GLN A 15 11.20 -44.77 18.61
C GLN A 15 10.16 -43.87 17.92
N ASP A 16 9.44 -43.02 18.66
CA ASP A 16 8.43 -42.12 18.10
C ASP A 16 9.09 -40.89 17.46
N ALA A 17 8.64 -40.52 16.26
CA ALA A 17 9.12 -39.34 15.54
C ALA A 17 8.82 -38.05 16.32
N SER A 18 7.78 -38.04 17.14
CA SER A 18 7.34 -36.87 17.92
C SER A 18 8.34 -36.53 19.04
N TYR A 19 8.81 -37.54 19.77
CA TYR A 19 9.82 -37.35 20.83
C TYR A 19 11.20 -36.97 20.27
N ARG A 20 11.55 -37.45 19.07
CA ARG A 20 12.79 -37.03 18.40
C ARG A 20 12.76 -35.55 18.01
N ARG A 21 11.63 -35.06 17.51
CA ARG A 21 11.44 -33.62 17.20
C ARG A 21 11.48 -32.77 18.46
N LEU A 22 10.85 -33.20 19.55
CA LEU A 22 10.91 -32.51 20.84
C LEU A 22 12.35 -32.48 21.40
N ALA A 23 13.07 -33.60 21.35
CA ALA A 23 14.46 -33.66 21.80
C ALA A 23 15.38 -32.76 20.96
N LEU A 24 15.18 -32.71 19.64
CA LEU A 24 15.89 -31.78 18.76
C LEU A 24 15.56 -30.33 19.11
N ALA A 25 14.30 -29.99 19.33
CA ALA A 25 13.88 -28.63 19.69
C ALA A 25 14.48 -28.19 21.04
N LEU A 26 14.48 -29.08 22.04
CA LEU A 26 15.10 -28.83 23.34
C LEU A 26 16.63 -28.69 23.22
N GLY A 27 17.28 -29.53 22.43
CA GLY A 27 18.72 -29.43 22.17
C GLY A 27 19.10 -28.12 21.46
N LEU A 28 18.31 -27.71 20.47
CA LEU A 28 18.53 -26.47 19.73
C LEU A 28 18.26 -25.23 20.60
N SER A 29 17.25 -25.28 21.46
CA SER A 29 16.97 -24.25 22.47
C SER A 29 18.10 -24.13 23.50
N LEU A 30 18.62 -25.26 23.99
CA LEU A 30 19.76 -25.28 24.92
C LEU A 30 21.01 -24.70 24.25
N LEU A 31 21.28 -25.05 23.00
CA LEU A 31 22.39 -24.49 22.21
C LEU A 31 22.25 -22.98 22.03
N LEU A 32 21.05 -22.49 21.74
CA LEU A 32 20.76 -21.05 21.63
C LEU A 32 20.99 -20.33 22.96
N HIS A 33 20.52 -20.90 24.07
CA HIS A 33 20.74 -20.30 25.39
C HIS A 33 22.22 -20.33 25.80
N LEU A 34 22.94 -21.42 25.51
CA LEU A 34 24.39 -21.49 25.74
C LEU A 34 25.16 -20.52 24.85
N PHE A 35 24.71 -20.30 23.61
CA PHE A 35 25.26 -19.28 22.71
C PHE A 35 25.04 -17.86 23.23
N LEU A 36 23.85 -17.56 23.77
CA LEU A 36 23.52 -16.24 24.33
C LEU A 36 24.20 -15.97 25.68
N ILE A 37 24.29 -16.99 26.54
CA ILE A 37 24.92 -16.88 27.88
C ILE A 37 26.45 -16.91 27.76
N GLY A 38 26.97 -17.66 26.79
CA GLY A 38 28.39 -17.82 26.52
C GLY A 38 29.01 -16.61 25.85
N LYS A 39 28.88 -15.42 26.48
CA LYS A 39 29.59 -14.14 26.20
C LYS A 39 30.32 -14.08 24.86
N PHE A 40 29.61 -14.27 23.74
CA PHE A 40 30.14 -13.95 22.44
C PHE A 40 30.07 -12.43 22.33
N SER A 41 31.20 -11.79 22.61
CA SER A 41 31.41 -10.38 22.31
C SER A 41 31.38 -10.20 20.80
N PHE A 42 30.18 -10.15 20.21
CA PHE A 42 30.03 -9.61 18.87
C PHE A 42 30.44 -8.15 18.96
N ASN A 43 31.68 -7.85 18.57
CA ASN A 43 32.06 -6.51 18.16
C ASN A 43 31.28 -6.24 16.87
N LEU A 44 30.06 -5.73 17.00
CA LEU A 44 29.43 -5.00 15.92
C LEU A 44 30.43 -3.92 15.50
N PRO A 45 30.81 -3.82 14.22
CA PRO A 45 31.60 -2.68 13.78
C PRO A 45 30.82 -1.45 14.20
N ASN A 46 31.49 -0.54 14.90
CA ASN A 46 30.92 0.76 15.20
C ASN A 46 30.61 1.37 13.84
N LEU A 47 29.32 1.41 13.47
CA LEU A 47 28.83 2.26 12.40
C LEU A 47 28.94 3.67 12.94
N ASN A 48 30.18 4.16 12.97
CA ASN A 48 30.46 5.57 13.04
C ASN A 48 29.86 6.09 11.74
N GLU A 49 28.60 6.54 11.81
CA GLU A 49 28.04 7.45 10.82
C GLU A 49 28.87 8.72 10.91
N GLN A 50 30.05 8.66 10.30
CA GLN A 50 30.74 9.83 9.85
C GLN A 50 29.87 10.33 8.71
N HIS A 51 28.86 11.13 9.06
CA HIS A 51 28.21 11.98 8.11
C HIS A 51 29.33 12.84 7.53
N ASP A 52 29.79 12.50 6.33
CA ASP A 52 30.59 13.41 5.55
C ASP A 52 29.72 14.64 5.33
N LEU A 53 29.97 15.68 6.14
CA LEU A 53 29.40 17.00 5.98
C LEU A 53 29.82 17.48 4.59
N ILE A 54 28.91 17.38 3.62
CA ILE A 54 29.08 18.00 2.31
C ILE A 54 28.97 19.50 2.52
N GLU A 55 30.11 20.15 2.71
CA GLU A 55 30.20 21.61 2.77
C GLU A 55 30.15 22.17 1.34
N ALA A 56 28.95 22.46 0.86
CA ALA A 56 28.76 23.11 -0.43
C ALA A 56 29.12 24.60 -0.30
N ARG A 57 30.34 24.98 -0.71
CA ARG A 57 30.73 26.39 -0.82
C ARG A 57 30.50 26.89 -2.24
N LEU A 58 29.68 27.94 -2.39
CA LEU A 58 29.59 28.67 -3.65
C LEU A 58 30.94 29.32 -3.95
N VAL A 59 31.65 28.80 -4.96
CA VAL A 59 32.84 29.47 -5.51
C VAL A 59 32.36 30.43 -6.58
N LEU A 60 32.36 31.73 -6.29
CA LEU A 60 32.19 32.73 -7.33
C LEU A 60 33.33 32.57 -8.36
N PRO A 61 33.05 32.61 -9.67
CA PRO A 61 34.08 32.56 -10.69
C PRO A 61 35.10 33.66 -10.43
N LYS A 62 36.39 33.29 -10.55
CA LYS A 62 37.53 34.19 -10.42
C LYS A 62 37.30 35.39 -11.35
N ALA A 63 37.02 36.55 -10.75
CA ALA A 63 36.87 37.80 -11.48
C ALA A 63 38.12 38.01 -12.34
N LEU A 64 37.90 38.28 -13.63
CA LEU A 64 38.94 38.71 -14.54
C LEU A 64 39.65 39.94 -13.93
N PRO A 65 40.98 40.06 -14.09
CA PRO A 65 41.73 41.16 -13.51
C PRO A 65 41.26 42.49 -14.10
N SER A 66 40.62 43.31 -13.28
CA SER A 66 40.40 44.72 -13.59
C SER A 66 41.76 45.45 -13.67
N PRO A 67 41.94 46.36 -14.63
CA PRO A 67 43.19 47.08 -14.78
C PRO A 67 43.47 47.99 -13.58
N VAL A 68 44.73 47.91 -13.13
CA VAL A 68 45.32 48.65 -12.01
C VAL A 68 45.26 50.16 -12.29
N LEU A 69 44.65 50.91 -11.36
CA LEU A 69 44.97 52.32 -11.15
C LEU A 69 45.43 52.48 -9.69
N ASN A 70 46.67 52.94 -9.55
CA ASN A 70 47.33 53.19 -8.27
C ASN A 70 46.78 54.43 -7.54
N PRO A 71 46.97 54.52 -6.22
CA PRO A 71 46.16 55.34 -5.31
C PRO A 71 46.83 56.68 -4.92
N PRO A 72 46.15 57.52 -4.12
CA PRO A 72 46.86 58.37 -3.17
C PRO A 72 46.44 58.15 -1.69
N ALA A 73 47.47 57.84 -0.92
CA ALA A 73 47.87 58.28 0.43
C ALA A 73 46.86 58.44 1.61
N VAL A 74 47.06 57.53 2.59
CA VAL A 74 47.35 57.75 4.03
C VAL A 74 46.42 58.64 4.88
N LYS A 75 45.85 58.04 5.93
CA LYS A 75 46.05 58.41 7.36
C LYS A 75 45.56 57.30 8.31
N LYS A 76 46.43 56.89 9.24
CA LYS A 76 46.14 56.23 10.54
C LYS A 76 46.31 57.31 11.64
N PRO A 77 46.00 57.10 12.95
CA PRO A 77 45.47 55.91 13.64
C PRO A 77 44.31 56.24 14.61
N VAL A 78 43.77 55.24 15.33
CA VAL A 78 43.81 55.15 16.81
C VAL A 78 43.02 53.91 17.27
N GLU A 79 43.70 53.12 18.09
CA GLU A 79 43.24 51.95 18.82
C GLU A 79 42.65 52.38 20.17
N LYS A 80 41.55 51.75 20.61
CA LYS A 80 41.19 51.73 22.03
C LYS A 80 40.48 50.43 22.40
N GLN A 81 41.04 49.81 23.42
CA GLN A 81 40.65 48.56 24.06
C GLN A 81 39.60 48.77 25.17
N VAL A 82 38.90 47.65 25.48
CA VAL A 82 38.32 47.22 26.77
C VAL A 82 37.03 47.92 27.23
N GLU A 83 35.97 47.13 27.48
CA GLU A 83 35.50 46.73 28.83
C GLU A 83 34.22 45.85 28.73
N SER A 84 34.32 44.57 29.09
CA SER A 84 33.61 43.89 30.21
C SER A 84 32.13 44.21 30.38
N ASN A 85 31.28 43.18 30.33
CA ASN A 85 30.48 42.75 31.49
C ASN A 85 29.75 41.40 31.24
N LYS A 86 29.92 40.49 32.20
CA LYS A 86 29.08 39.33 32.53
C LYS A 86 28.70 39.51 34.02
N PRO A 87 27.88 38.66 34.69
CA PRO A 87 26.75 37.81 34.29
C PRO A 87 25.49 38.12 35.15
N MET A 88 24.36 37.45 34.90
CA MET A 88 23.59 36.86 36.00
C MET A 88 22.74 35.67 35.54
N GLU A 89 22.49 34.82 36.53
CA GLU A 89 22.26 33.38 36.52
C GLU A 89 20.88 33.08 37.13
N GLN A 90 20.45 31.81 37.00
CA GLN A 90 19.38 31.08 37.70
C GLN A 90 18.06 30.90 36.95
N LYS A 91 17.38 29.74 37.03
CA LYS A 91 17.67 28.38 37.54
C LYS A 91 16.46 27.50 37.17
N GLU A 92 16.73 26.21 37.04
CA GLU A 92 15.83 25.06 36.83
C GLU A 92 14.55 25.01 37.69
N GLU A 93 13.50 24.33 37.19
CA GLU A 93 13.02 23.03 37.76
C GLU A 93 11.85 22.39 36.96
N LYS A 94 11.88 21.06 36.90
CA LYS A 94 10.82 20.06 36.58
C LYS A 94 10.69 19.18 37.86
N PRO A 95 9.84 18.13 38.00
CA PRO A 95 8.67 17.64 37.23
C PRO A 95 7.48 17.12 38.12
N LEU A 96 6.41 16.59 37.49
CA LEU A 96 5.68 15.30 37.77
C LEU A 96 4.14 15.37 37.75
N GLU A 97 3.53 14.37 37.09
CA GLU A 97 2.10 13.97 37.12
C GLU A 97 1.77 13.05 38.32
N PRO A 98 0.47 12.73 38.58
CA PRO A 98 0.02 11.35 38.32
C PRO A 98 -1.47 11.12 37.95
N VAL A 99 -1.68 10.13 37.05
CA VAL A 99 -2.59 8.94 37.01
C VAL A 99 -4.01 8.95 37.63
N ALA A 100 -4.99 8.45 36.86
CA ALA A 100 -6.18 7.73 37.38
C ALA A 100 -6.59 6.53 36.48
N GLN A 101 -6.94 5.40 37.10
CA GLN A 101 -7.45 4.13 36.55
C GLN A 101 -8.98 4.02 36.73
N VAL A 102 -9.73 3.28 35.89
CA VAL A 102 -10.96 2.52 36.28
C VAL A 102 -11.16 1.25 35.39
N ASN A 103 -11.73 0.22 36.04
CA ASN A 103 -11.95 -1.21 35.73
C ASN A 103 -13.10 -1.63 34.76
N GLN A 104 -12.89 -2.78 34.10
CA GLN A 104 -13.68 -4.05 33.95
C GLN A 104 -15.21 -4.13 33.62
N GLN A 105 -15.54 -4.77 32.46
CA GLN A 105 -16.31 -6.04 32.20
C GLN A 105 -17.85 -6.14 32.52
N PRO A 106 -18.69 -7.10 32.00
CA PRO A 106 -18.85 -7.84 30.70
C PRO A 106 -20.28 -7.80 30.04
N ALA A 107 -20.40 -8.43 28.85
CA ALA A 107 -21.59 -9.10 28.24
C ALA A 107 -22.61 -8.18 27.49
N LEU A 108 -23.34 -8.54 26.42
CA LEU A 108 -23.97 -9.77 25.90
C LEU A 108 -24.22 -9.66 24.36
N LEU A 109 -24.43 -10.81 23.69
CA LEU A 109 -25.02 -10.96 22.34
C LEU A 109 -26.43 -10.34 22.24
N PRO A 110 -26.93 -10.02 21.02
CA PRO A 110 -28.04 -10.84 20.51
C PRO A 110 -28.05 -11.10 18.97
N GLU A 111 -28.70 -12.22 18.64
CA GLU A 111 -29.21 -12.67 17.32
C GLU A 111 -30.51 -11.92 16.87
N PRO A 112 -30.98 -12.08 15.61
CA PRO A 112 -32.05 -11.31 14.95
C PRO A 112 -33.42 -12.05 14.93
N PRO A 113 -34.48 -11.67 14.16
CA PRO A 113 -35.07 -10.39 13.69
C PRO A 113 -36.55 -10.22 14.17
N PRO A 114 -37.41 -9.34 13.56
CA PRO A 114 -38.27 -9.87 12.50
C PRO A 114 -38.51 -8.94 11.29
N THR A 115 -39.00 -9.64 10.26
CA THR A 115 -39.46 -9.30 8.91
C THR A 115 -40.68 -8.36 8.86
N GLU A 116 -40.93 -7.87 7.63
CA GLU A 116 -42.15 -7.26 7.07
C GLU A 116 -42.17 -5.72 7.16
N THR A 117 -42.49 -4.94 6.13
CA THR A 117 -43.43 -5.20 5.03
C THR A 117 -43.09 -4.35 3.81
N VAL A 118 -43.21 -4.97 2.64
CA VAL A 118 -43.27 -4.34 1.32
C VAL A 118 -44.45 -3.36 1.29
N THR A 119 -44.21 -2.10 0.93
CA THR A 119 -45.28 -1.24 0.40
C THR A 119 -44.91 -0.84 -1.01
N SER A 120 -45.65 -1.42 -1.93
CA SER A 120 -45.77 -1.04 -3.33
C SER A 120 -46.32 0.38 -3.43
N ILE A 121 -45.67 1.24 -4.22
CA ILE A 121 -46.29 2.44 -4.77
C ILE A 121 -45.93 2.49 -6.26
N GLU A 122 -46.93 2.27 -7.10
CA GLU A 122 -46.90 2.52 -8.55
C GLU A 122 -46.88 4.04 -8.84
N PRO A 123 -46.42 4.45 -10.04
CA PRO A 123 -45.91 5.79 -10.33
C PRO A 123 -46.98 6.75 -10.82
N PRO A 124 -46.74 8.08 -10.78
CA PRO A 124 -47.37 9.00 -11.69
C PRO A 124 -46.47 9.24 -12.91
N GLU A 125 -46.97 8.78 -14.05
CA GLU A 125 -46.66 9.26 -15.38
C GLU A 125 -47.00 10.76 -15.48
N VAL A 126 -45.98 11.60 -15.71
CA VAL A 126 -46.16 12.93 -16.32
C VAL A 126 -45.02 13.15 -17.31
N ALA A 127 -45.34 12.99 -18.59
CA ALA A 127 -44.51 13.43 -19.70
C ALA A 127 -44.49 14.96 -19.79
N GLN A 128 -43.30 15.55 -19.78
CA GLN A 128 -43.03 16.88 -20.34
C GLN A 128 -41.64 16.88 -21.00
N PRO A 129 -41.44 17.69 -22.05
CA PRO A 129 -40.64 17.31 -23.21
C PRO A 129 -39.13 17.49 -22.99
N ILE A 130 -38.40 16.67 -23.75
CA ILE A 130 -36.96 16.73 -23.96
C ILE A 130 -36.59 18.13 -24.46
N VAL A 131 -35.91 18.91 -23.63
CA VAL A 131 -35.10 20.03 -24.08
C VAL A 131 -33.72 19.45 -24.35
N GLU A 132 -33.44 19.17 -25.62
CA GLU A 132 -32.08 18.97 -26.13
C GLU A 132 -31.28 20.23 -25.80
N ASN A 133 -30.46 20.18 -24.75
CA ASN A 133 -29.38 21.13 -24.57
C ASN A 133 -28.23 20.66 -25.46
N PRO A 134 -27.83 21.41 -26.52
CA PRO A 134 -26.61 21.12 -27.24
C PRO A 134 -25.44 21.56 -26.35
N VAL A 135 -24.92 20.64 -25.54
CA VAL A 135 -23.59 20.80 -24.92
C VAL A 135 -22.55 20.20 -25.88
N GLU A 136 -22.43 20.81 -27.06
CA GLU A 136 -21.39 20.53 -28.03
C GLU A 136 -20.77 21.86 -28.50
N GLU A 137 -20.24 22.68 -27.57
CA GLU A 137 -19.23 23.70 -27.91
C GLU A 137 -18.60 24.40 -26.69
N ALA A 138 -18.31 23.66 -25.62
CA ALA A 138 -17.49 24.15 -24.51
C ALA A 138 -16.20 23.34 -24.44
N GLY A 139 -15.22 23.71 -25.27
CA GLY A 139 -13.82 23.32 -25.16
C GLY A 139 -13.56 21.82 -25.26
N LEU A 140 -12.99 21.40 -26.39
CA LEU A 140 -12.30 20.11 -26.50
C LEU A 140 -11.14 20.08 -25.48
N ILE A 141 -11.43 19.72 -24.24
CA ILE A 141 -10.43 19.15 -23.34
C ILE A 141 -10.11 17.82 -23.99
N ALA A 142 -9.11 17.82 -24.87
CA ALA A 142 -8.59 16.59 -25.46
C ALA A 142 -8.32 15.64 -24.31
N LYS A 143 -9.01 14.48 -24.28
CA LYS A 143 -8.76 13.45 -23.28
C LYS A 143 -7.24 13.21 -23.25
N PRO A 144 -6.58 13.39 -22.10
CA PRO A 144 -5.12 13.26 -22.04
C PRO A 144 -4.77 11.86 -22.51
N LYS A 145 -3.75 11.74 -23.38
CA LYS A 145 -3.32 10.45 -23.91
C LYS A 145 -3.02 9.52 -22.72
N PRO A 146 -3.55 8.28 -22.69
CA PRO A 146 -3.28 7.39 -21.57
C PRO A 146 -1.81 6.98 -21.56
N TYR A 147 -1.23 6.83 -20.37
CA TYR A 147 0.12 6.30 -20.20
C TYR A 147 0.28 4.95 -20.91
N GLN A 148 1.46 4.73 -21.51
CA GLN A 148 1.84 3.44 -22.08
C GLN A 148 2.57 2.56 -21.08
N TYR A 149 3.19 3.17 -20.08
CA TYR A 149 3.95 2.47 -19.05
C TYR A 149 3.86 3.23 -17.74
N ILE A 150 3.63 2.50 -16.65
CA ILE A 150 3.71 3.03 -15.29
C ILE A 150 4.44 2.01 -14.43
N GLU A 151 5.43 2.47 -13.69
CA GLU A 151 6.04 1.73 -12.60
C GLU A 151 5.88 2.51 -11.30
N SER A 152 5.23 1.87 -10.34
CA SER A 152 4.96 2.42 -9.01
C SER A 152 5.60 1.54 -7.95
N GLU A 153 6.40 2.13 -7.07
CA GLU A 153 6.91 1.47 -5.87
C GLU A 153 6.27 2.05 -4.62
N PHE A 154 6.02 1.20 -3.62
CA PHE A 154 5.35 1.59 -2.38
C PHE A 154 6.07 1.00 -1.17
N ASP A 155 6.05 1.75 -0.06
CA ASP A 155 6.24 1.16 1.26
C ASP A 155 4.92 0.56 1.74
N VAL A 156 5.01 -0.60 2.38
CA VAL A 156 3.85 -1.34 2.91
C VAL A 156 3.86 -1.24 4.43
N TYR A 157 2.76 -0.77 4.99
CA TYR A 157 2.50 -0.71 6.41
C TYR A 157 1.44 -1.76 6.77
N ALA A 158 1.64 -2.46 7.88
CA ALA A 158 0.74 -3.50 8.35
C ALA A 158 0.59 -3.37 9.86
N ASP A 159 -0.48 -2.72 10.29
CA ASP A 159 -0.72 -2.40 11.70
C ASP A 159 -2.14 -2.81 12.09
N LYS A 160 -2.39 -2.91 13.40
CA LYS A 160 -3.76 -2.93 13.93
C LYS A 160 -4.14 -1.49 14.23
N ASP A 161 -5.22 -1.04 13.62
CA ASP A 161 -5.69 0.34 13.70
C ASP A 161 -4.69 1.39 13.16
N ASP A 162 -5.08 2.67 13.16
CA ASP A 162 -4.23 3.77 12.74
C ASP A 162 -3.34 4.21 13.91
N VAL A 163 -2.11 3.69 13.96
CA VAL A 163 -1.18 3.89 15.08
C VAL A 163 -0.14 4.96 14.73
N PRO A 164 0.17 5.91 15.63
CA PRO A 164 1.31 6.80 15.43
C PRO A 164 2.63 6.00 15.42
N ASN A 165 3.60 6.43 14.59
CA ASN A 165 4.91 5.78 14.40
C ASN A 165 4.86 4.37 13.76
N ARG A 166 4.13 4.26 12.65
CA ARG A 166 4.03 3.03 11.85
C ARG A 166 5.41 2.59 11.33
N SER A 167 5.66 1.30 11.37
CA SER A 167 6.88 0.70 10.82
C SER A 167 6.63 0.09 9.45
N ILE A 168 7.60 0.22 8.55
CA ILE A 168 7.52 -0.37 7.21
C ILE A 168 7.61 -1.89 7.34
N ALA A 169 6.51 -2.58 7.03
CA ALA A 169 6.42 -4.05 7.04
C ALA A 169 6.93 -4.68 5.74
N GLY A 170 6.96 -3.93 4.64
CA GLY A 170 7.31 -4.47 3.32
C GLY A 170 7.49 -3.42 2.22
N SER A 171 7.48 -3.89 0.99
CA SER A 171 7.40 -3.07 -0.23
C SER A 171 6.48 -3.70 -1.25
N ALA A 172 5.85 -2.86 -2.06
CA ALA A 172 5.13 -3.28 -3.26
C ALA A 172 5.76 -2.65 -4.50
N ARG A 173 5.73 -3.38 -5.62
CA ARG A 173 6.03 -2.86 -6.95
C ARG A 173 4.88 -3.22 -7.87
N VAL A 174 4.33 -2.23 -8.55
CA VAL A 174 3.26 -2.41 -9.54
C VAL A 174 3.72 -1.86 -10.87
N VAL A 175 3.62 -2.67 -11.92
CA VAL A 175 3.96 -2.28 -13.29
C VAL A 175 2.72 -2.43 -14.16
N TYR A 176 2.26 -1.33 -14.74
CA TYR A 176 1.29 -1.29 -15.83
C TYR A 176 2.05 -1.07 -17.15
N GLN A 177 1.73 -1.84 -18.18
CA GLN A 177 2.29 -1.66 -19.51
C GLN A 177 1.27 -1.97 -20.60
N ARG A 178 1.25 -1.17 -21.65
CA ARG A 178 0.56 -1.47 -22.91
C ARG A 178 1.49 -2.29 -23.80
N LEU A 179 0.98 -3.36 -24.40
CA LEU A 179 1.75 -4.19 -25.30
C LEU A 179 1.89 -3.49 -26.66
N PRO A 180 3.12 -3.36 -27.22
CA PRO A 180 3.36 -2.63 -28.46
C PRO A 180 2.49 -3.13 -29.63
N ASN A 181 2.01 -2.20 -30.46
CA ASN A 181 1.19 -2.48 -31.64
C ASN A 181 -0.08 -3.31 -31.34
N SER A 182 -0.64 -3.19 -30.14
CA SER A 182 -1.85 -3.89 -29.75
C SER A 182 -2.72 -3.06 -28.81
N GLU A 183 -3.99 -3.47 -28.70
CA GLU A 183 -4.93 -2.94 -27.72
C GLU A 183 -4.90 -3.76 -26.42
N ARG A 184 -3.75 -4.35 -26.08
CA ARG A 184 -3.59 -5.18 -24.89
C ARG A 184 -2.78 -4.50 -23.81
N TYR A 185 -3.14 -4.76 -22.57
CA TYR A 185 -2.40 -4.30 -21.40
C TYR A 185 -1.97 -5.47 -20.52
N GLN A 186 -1.02 -5.20 -19.64
CA GLN A 186 -0.67 -6.06 -18.53
C GLN A 186 -0.38 -5.22 -17.29
N ILE A 187 -0.88 -5.65 -16.14
CA ILE A 187 -0.54 -5.15 -14.81
C ILE A 187 0.06 -6.29 -14.02
N LYS A 188 1.19 -6.05 -13.37
CA LYS A 188 1.82 -6.97 -12.42
C LYS A 188 2.08 -6.26 -11.11
N SER A 189 1.54 -6.80 -10.02
CA SER A 189 1.78 -6.33 -8.66
C SER A 189 2.53 -7.40 -7.87
N LEU A 190 3.60 -6.98 -7.19
CA LEU A 190 4.41 -7.81 -6.32
C LEU A 190 4.54 -7.15 -4.95
N ILE A 191 3.98 -7.75 -3.91
CA ILE A 191 4.09 -7.28 -2.53
C ILE A 191 4.91 -8.28 -1.71
N GLN A 192 5.93 -7.80 -1.02
CA GLN A 192 6.84 -8.62 -0.22
C GLN A 192 7.16 -7.95 1.10
N ALA A 193 7.24 -8.75 2.17
CA ALA A 193 7.70 -8.27 3.47
C ALA A 193 9.20 -7.96 3.46
N LYS A 194 9.65 -7.08 4.36
CA LYS A 194 11.05 -6.68 4.52
C LYS A 194 11.64 -7.25 5.83
N GLY A 195 12.96 -7.39 5.87
CA GLY A 195 13.70 -7.81 7.07
C GLY A 195 13.28 -9.19 7.59
N LEU A 196 13.21 -9.35 8.90
CA LEU A 196 12.86 -10.65 9.51
C LEU A 196 11.41 -11.10 9.22
N ILE A 197 10.53 -10.17 8.85
CA ILE A 197 9.13 -10.47 8.50
C ILE A 197 9.05 -11.31 7.22
N SER A 198 10.01 -11.17 6.30
CA SER A 198 10.05 -11.92 5.04
C SER A 198 10.26 -13.42 5.21
N LEU A 199 10.72 -13.88 6.38
CA LEU A 199 10.87 -15.30 6.69
C LEU A 199 9.52 -15.97 6.99
N VAL A 200 8.50 -15.20 7.36
CA VAL A 200 7.19 -15.72 7.82
C VAL A 200 6.03 -15.28 6.93
N ILE A 201 6.11 -14.11 6.32
CA ILE A 201 5.07 -13.60 5.40
C ILE A 201 5.48 -13.90 3.95
N PRO A 202 4.71 -14.74 3.23
CA PRO A 202 4.97 -15.01 1.82
C PRO A 202 4.76 -13.79 0.93
N VAL A 203 5.34 -13.86 -0.27
CA VAL A 203 5.10 -12.87 -1.32
C VAL A 203 3.67 -12.97 -1.85
N LEU A 204 3.03 -11.82 -2.08
CA LEU A 204 1.81 -11.69 -2.86
C LEU A 204 2.17 -11.29 -4.28
N LEU A 205 1.78 -12.12 -5.25
CA LEU A 205 1.84 -11.83 -6.68
C LEU A 205 0.42 -11.71 -7.21
N GLN A 206 0.15 -10.64 -7.95
CA GLN A 206 -1.08 -10.47 -8.71
C GLN A 206 -0.75 -10.05 -10.14
N THR A 207 -1.52 -10.54 -11.11
CA THR A 207 -1.46 -10.05 -12.50
C THR A 207 -2.86 -9.85 -13.05
N SER A 208 -3.01 -8.86 -13.92
CA SER A 208 -4.21 -8.63 -14.73
C SER A 208 -3.75 -8.35 -16.15
N ASP A 209 -4.33 -9.02 -17.13
CA ASP A 209 -4.11 -8.74 -18.54
C ASP A 209 -5.42 -8.82 -19.32
N GLY A 210 -5.48 -8.07 -20.41
CA GLY A 210 -6.69 -7.98 -21.21
C GLY A 210 -6.58 -6.92 -22.29
N TYR A 211 -7.74 -6.43 -22.71
CA TYR A 211 -7.85 -5.37 -23.70
C TYR A 211 -8.08 -4.02 -23.03
N PHE A 212 -7.86 -2.93 -23.77
CA PHE A 212 -8.28 -1.60 -23.36
C PHE A 212 -8.85 -0.85 -24.55
N ASP A 213 -9.69 0.13 -24.28
CA ASP A 213 -10.24 1.05 -25.29
C ASP A 213 -10.26 2.49 -24.75
N GLY A 214 -11.00 3.37 -25.41
CA GLY A 214 -11.13 4.78 -25.01
C GLY A 214 -11.95 5.02 -23.73
N ILE A 215 -12.59 3.98 -23.18
CA ILE A 215 -13.41 4.06 -21.97
C ILE A 215 -12.80 3.28 -20.80
N GLY A 216 -11.85 2.36 -21.03
CA GLY A 216 -11.20 1.68 -19.92
C GLY A 216 -10.42 0.41 -20.25
N LEU A 217 -10.10 -0.30 -19.17
CA LEU A 217 -9.56 -1.63 -19.17
C LEU A 217 -10.71 -2.65 -19.24
N GLN A 218 -10.50 -3.69 -20.04
CA GLN A 218 -11.38 -4.86 -20.16
C GLN A 218 -10.53 -6.11 -19.86
N PRO A 219 -10.52 -6.58 -18.60
CA PRO A 219 -9.68 -7.70 -18.20
C PRO A 219 -10.11 -8.99 -18.89
N GLN A 220 -9.14 -9.82 -19.27
CA GLN A 220 -9.35 -11.17 -19.80
C GLN A 220 -8.91 -12.25 -18.82
N HIS A 221 -7.77 -12.02 -18.15
CA HIS A 221 -7.22 -12.93 -17.18
C HIS A 221 -6.75 -12.17 -15.95
N TYR A 222 -7.08 -12.69 -14.78
CA TYR A 222 -6.57 -12.22 -13.50
C TYR A 222 -6.00 -13.37 -12.70
N PHE A 223 -4.84 -13.16 -12.07
CA PHE A 223 -4.18 -14.15 -11.23
C PHE A 223 -3.83 -13.55 -9.87
N TYR A 224 -4.03 -14.33 -8.83
CA TYR A 224 -3.67 -14.01 -7.46
C TYR A 224 -2.93 -15.20 -6.85
N LYS A 225 -1.74 -14.97 -6.27
CA LYS A 225 -0.96 -15.99 -5.58
C LYS A 225 -0.30 -15.42 -4.34
N PHE A 226 -0.68 -15.94 -3.17
CA PHE A 226 -0.05 -15.62 -1.90
C PHE A 226 0.78 -16.79 -1.38
N GLY A 227 2.10 -16.72 -1.57
CA GLY A 227 3.02 -17.85 -1.37
C GLY A 227 2.77 -19.01 -2.34
N ASP A 228 3.32 -20.19 -2.03
CA ASP A 228 3.25 -21.35 -2.94
C ASP A 228 2.10 -22.32 -2.68
N LYS A 229 1.17 -21.95 -1.78
CA LYS A 229 0.06 -22.83 -1.42
C LYS A 229 -1.08 -22.71 -2.44
N LYS A 230 -1.56 -23.85 -2.92
CA LYS A 230 -2.67 -23.92 -3.89
C LYS A 230 -3.98 -23.34 -3.36
N ASP A 231 -4.26 -23.46 -2.06
CA ASP A 231 -5.46 -22.85 -1.42
C ASP A 231 -5.37 -21.32 -1.28
N LYS A 232 -4.22 -20.74 -1.64
CA LYS A 232 -3.93 -19.30 -1.69
C LYS A 232 -3.62 -18.82 -3.11
N THR A 233 -3.95 -19.63 -4.11
CA THR A 233 -3.82 -19.31 -5.52
C THR A 233 -5.22 -19.30 -6.15
N PHE A 234 -5.56 -18.21 -6.84
CA PHE A 234 -6.85 -18.02 -7.50
C PHE A 234 -6.63 -17.37 -8.87
N SER A 235 -7.50 -17.64 -9.82
CA SER A 235 -7.56 -16.88 -11.07
C SER A 235 -8.99 -16.64 -11.52
N ALA A 236 -9.17 -15.67 -12.40
CA ALA A 236 -10.44 -15.39 -13.05
C ALA A 236 -10.22 -15.24 -14.56
N ASP A 237 -11.04 -15.94 -15.33
CA ASP A 237 -11.10 -15.84 -16.78
C ASP A 237 -12.40 -15.16 -17.20
N PHE A 238 -12.26 -14.10 -17.98
CA PHE A 238 -13.36 -13.25 -18.44
C PHE A 238 -13.61 -13.52 -19.93
N ASP A 239 -14.67 -14.29 -20.20
CA ASP A 239 -15.13 -14.54 -21.57
C ASP A 239 -16.24 -13.54 -21.92
N TRP A 240 -15.83 -12.43 -22.54
CA TRP A 240 -16.73 -11.37 -22.99
C TRP A 240 -17.63 -11.78 -24.15
N GLU A 241 -17.23 -12.77 -24.95
CA GLU A 241 -18.02 -13.28 -26.07
C GLU A 241 -19.19 -14.13 -25.56
N SER A 242 -18.91 -15.09 -24.68
CA SER A 242 -19.94 -15.94 -24.07
C SER A 242 -20.63 -15.30 -22.86
N LYS A 243 -20.15 -14.13 -22.41
CA LYS A 243 -20.61 -13.40 -21.22
C LYS A 243 -20.50 -14.23 -19.94
N LYS A 244 -19.37 -14.92 -19.77
CA LYS A 244 -19.09 -15.76 -18.60
C LYS A 244 -17.81 -15.37 -17.88
N LEU A 245 -17.89 -15.31 -16.56
CA LEU A 245 -16.75 -15.17 -15.67
C LEU A 245 -16.50 -16.52 -15.00
N THR A 246 -15.32 -17.11 -15.16
CA THR A 246 -14.95 -18.36 -14.48
C THR A 246 -13.88 -18.07 -13.44
N LEU A 247 -14.17 -18.38 -12.18
CA LEU A 247 -13.24 -18.27 -11.06
C LEU A 247 -12.63 -19.63 -10.77
N HIS A 248 -11.31 -19.71 -10.75
CA HIS A 248 -10.57 -20.94 -10.50
C HIS A 248 -9.96 -20.94 -9.11
N SER A 249 -10.13 -22.05 -8.39
CA SER A 249 -9.56 -22.25 -7.07
C SER A 249 -9.22 -23.71 -6.82
N GLN A 250 -8.48 -23.99 -5.74
CA GLN A 250 -8.25 -25.38 -5.31
C GLN A 250 -9.55 -26.16 -5.06
N LYS A 251 -10.65 -25.48 -4.70
CA LYS A 251 -11.94 -26.12 -4.43
C LYS A 251 -12.74 -26.45 -5.70
N GLY A 252 -12.22 -26.08 -6.87
CA GLY A 252 -12.90 -26.18 -8.16
C GLY A 252 -13.26 -24.82 -8.73
N ASP A 253 -13.91 -24.87 -9.88
CA ASP A 253 -14.28 -23.71 -10.68
C ASP A 253 -15.70 -23.24 -10.36
N GLN A 254 -15.92 -21.94 -10.42
CA GLN A 254 -17.23 -21.31 -10.27
C GLN A 254 -17.48 -20.35 -11.42
N THR A 255 -18.60 -20.53 -12.12
CA THR A 255 -18.96 -19.67 -13.27
C THR A 255 -20.12 -18.74 -12.90
N PHE A 256 -20.00 -17.47 -13.28
CA PHE A 256 -20.98 -16.41 -13.08
C PHE A 256 -21.31 -15.75 -14.43
N ASP A 257 -22.45 -15.05 -14.48
CA ASP A 257 -22.75 -14.16 -15.60
C ASP A 257 -21.80 -12.95 -15.56
N LEU A 258 -21.18 -12.64 -16.69
CA LEU A 258 -20.25 -11.52 -16.82
C LEU A 258 -21.01 -10.26 -17.23
N GLN A 259 -21.21 -9.36 -16.27
CA GLN A 259 -21.83 -8.07 -16.54
C GLN A 259 -20.82 -7.13 -17.24
N ALA A 260 -21.33 -6.27 -18.13
CA ALA A 260 -20.50 -5.25 -18.79
C ALA A 260 -19.82 -4.35 -17.73
N GLY A 261 -18.55 -4.04 -17.96
CA GLY A 261 -17.75 -3.24 -17.03
C GLY A 261 -17.26 -3.97 -15.78
N THR A 262 -17.45 -5.30 -15.66
CA THR A 262 -16.84 -6.09 -14.58
C THR A 262 -15.31 -5.98 -14.64
N GLN A 263 -14.68 -5.74 -13.49
CA GLN A 263 -13.24 -5.57 -13.34
C GLN A 263 -12.65 -6.66 -12.44
N ASP A 264 -11.34 -6.85 -12.51
CA ASP A 264 -10.58 -7.48 -11.44
C ASP A 264 -10.00 -6.40 -10.50
N LEU A 265 -9.40 -6.83 -9.39
CA LEU A 265 -8.89 -5.90 -8.38
C LEU A 265 -7.79 -4.96 -8.91
N LEU A 266 -6.89 -5.44 -9.78
CA LEU A 266 -5.81 -4.62 -10.34
C LEU A 266 -6.30 -3.72 -11.46
N SER A 267 -7.10 -4.24 -12.40
CA SER A 267 -7.67 -3.42 -13.47
C SER A 267 -8.55 -2.30 -12.92
N PHE A 268 -9.36 -2.58 -11.89
CA PHE A 268 -10.12 -1.56 -11.17
C PHE A 268 -9.24 -0.41 -10.63
N MET A 269 -8.12 -0.72 -9.98
CA MET A 269 -7.23 0.31 -9.39
C MET A 269 -6.62 1.25 -10.45
N TYR A 270 -6.48 0.79 -11.70
CA TYR A 270 -5.85 1.54 -12.80
C TYR A 270 -6.87 2.02 -13.86
N GLN A 271 -8.14 1.65 -13.74
CA GLN A 271 -9.22 2.08 -14.65
C GLN A 271 -9.35 3.61 -14.71
N PHE A 272 -9.07 4.30 -13.61
CA PHE A 272 -9.30 5.75 -13.51
C PHE A 272 -8.36 6.62 -14.34
N MET A 273 -7.33 6.02 -14.93
CA MET A 273 -6.46 6.68 -15.91
C MET A 273 -7.13 6.95 -17.25
N PHE A 274 -8.21 6.22 -17.54
CA PHE A 274 -9.00 6.38 -18.76
C PHE A 274 -10.20 7.30 -18.54
N VAL A 275 -10.84 7.17 -17.37
CA VAL A 275 -12.03 7.93 -16.99
C VAL A 275 -11.92 8.30 -15.52
N PRO A 276 -11.99 9.58 -15.14
CA PRO A 276 -11.99 10.00 -13.74
C PRO A 276 -13.07 9.27 -12.92
N PRO A 277 -12.85 9.04 -11.60
CA PRO A 277 -13.87 8.45 -10.75
C PRO A 277 -15.12 9.34 -10.71
N LEU A 278 -16.30 8.72 -10.67
CA LEU A 278 -17.58 9.42 -10.46
C LEU A 278 -17.84 9.59 -8.97
N GLN A 279 -18.78 10.49 -8.64
CA GLN A 279 -19.19 10.74 -7.25
C GLN A 279 -19.68 9.47 -6.54
N ASN A 280 -20.42 8.62 -7.26
CA ASN A 280 -20.90 7.33 -6.79
C ASN A 280 -20.73 6.31 -7.93
N MET A 281 -20.26 5.12 -7.62
CA MET A 281 -20.01 4.06 -8.60
C MET A 281 -20.40 2.71 -8.02
N GLN A 282 -21.19 1.93 -8.74
CA GLN A 282 -21.45 0.53 -8.42
C GLN A 282 -20.75 -0.35 -9.44
N LEU A 283 -19.84 -1.21 -8.99
CA LEU A 283 -18.95 -1.98 -9.86
C LEU A 283 -18.95 -3.45 -9.48
N ASN A 284 -18.99 -4.31 -10.49
CA ASN A 284 -18.71 -5.73 -10.34
C ASN A 284 -17.20 -5.93 -10.31
N ILE A 285 -16.67 -6.43 -9.19
CA ILE A 285 -15.23 -6.63 -9.02
C ILE A 285 -14.96 -8.03 -8.50
N THR A 286 -14.05 -8.75 -9.15
CA THR A 286 -13.53 -10.02 -8.66
C THR A 286 -12.13 -9.88 -8.08
N ASN A 287 -11.86 -10.66 -7.04
CA ASN A 287 -10.52 -10.87 -6.50
C ASN A 287 -9.94 -12.24 -6.90
N GLY A 288 -10.48 -12.87 -7.95
CA GLY A 288 -10.14 -14.23 -8.39
C GLY A 288 -10.83 -15.33 -7.56
N LYS A 289 -11.13 -15.09 -6.28
CA LYS A 289 -11.79 -16.06 -5.40
C LYS A 289 -13.31 -15.90 -5.36
N LYS A 290 -13.80 -14.67 -5.45
CA LYS A 290 -15.22 -14.33 -5.46
C LYS A 290 -15.49 -13.17 -6.40
N LEU A 291 -16.71 -13.07 -6.90
CA LEU A 291 -17.26 -11.89 -7.54
C LEU A 291 -18.11 -11.13 -6.50
N GLY A 292 -18.02 -9.80 -6.47
CA GLY A 292 -18.86 -8.97 -5.63
C GLY A 292 -19.28 -7.69 -6.36
N ILE A 293 -20.40 -7.13 -5.91
CA ILE A 293 -20.86 -5.80 -6.31
C ILE A 293 -20.44 -4.84 -5.20
N TYR A 294 -19.70 -3.80 -5.55
CA TYR A 294 -19.16 -2.84 -4.60
C TYR A 294 -19.56 -1.43 -4.97
N ASP A 295 -20.11 -0.72 -3.99
CA ASP A 295 -20.40 0.70 -4.08
C ASP A 295 -19.18 1.50 -3.61
N TYR A 296 -18.69 2.39 -4.46
CA TYR A 296 -17.62 3.32 -4.17
C TYR A 296 -18.15 4.75 -4.20
N ILE A 297 -17.66 5.56 -3.27
CA ILE A 297 -18.00 6.98 -3.15
C ILE A 297 -16.75 7.84 -3.23
N PHE A 298 -16.92 9.05 -3.73
CA PHE A 298 -15.93 10.11 -3.64
C PHE A 298 -15.96 10.74 -2.26
N GLU A 299 -14.82 10.70 -1.56
CA GLU A 299 -14.64 11.21 -0.20
C GLU A 299 -14.13 12.65 -0.18
N GLY A 300 -13.43 13.08 -1.23
CA GLY A 300 -12.87 14.42 -1.33
C GLY A 300 -11.58 14.49 -2.12
N GLU A 301 -11.09 15.72 -2.30
CA GLU A 301 -9.72 15.97 -2.71
C GLU A 301 -8.85 16.25 -1.47
N GLU A 302 -7.66 15.67 -1.43
CA GLU A 302 -6.69 15.92 -0.38
C GLU A 302 -5.25 15.88 -0.92
N THR A 303 -4.36 16.61 -0.26
CA THR A 303 -2.93 16.61 -0.57
C THR A 303 -2.22 15.64 0.35
N LEU A 304 -1.57 14.62 -0.22
CA LEU A 304 -0.73 13.68 0.51
C LEU A 304 0.72 14.14 0.51
N THR A 305 1.34 14.22 1.69
CA THR A 305 2.80 14.37 1.80
C THR A 305 3.46 12.99 1.67
N THR A 306 4.26 12.81 0.62
CA THR A 306 4.91 11.53 0.28
C THR A 306 6.41 11.69 0.07
N LYS A 307 7.13 10.59 -0.19
CA LYS A 307 8.56 10.66 -0.56
C LYS A 307 8.80 11.32 -1.92
N LEU A 308 7.77 11.44 -2.75
CA LEU A 308 7.80 12.17 -4.03
C LEU A 308 7.50 13.67 -3.85
N GLY A 309 7.25 14.12 -2.61
CA GLY A 309 6.72 15.45 -2.30
C GLY A 309 5.22 15.43 -2.07
N ASP A 310 4.62 16.61 -2.08
CA ASP A 310 3.18 16.78 -1.92
C ASP A 310 2.46 16.43 -3.23
N ILE A 311 1.49 15.51 -3.16
CA ILE A 311 0.70 15.05 -4.30
C ILE A 311 -0.76 15.38 -4.05
N LYS A 312 -1.40 16.09 -4.98
CA LYS A 312 -2.86 16.29 -4.96
C LYS A 312 -3.57 15.03 -5.40
N THR A 313 -4.53 14.59 -4.60
CA THR A 313 -5.24 13.33 -4.82
C THR A 313 -6.74 13.50 -4.71
N VAL A 314 -7.46 12.63 -5.42
CA VAL A 314 -8.85 12.30 -5.15
C VAL A 314 -8.89 11.04 -4.29
N HIS A 315 -9.63 11.08 -3.19
CA HIS A 315 -9.87 9.93 -2.33
C HIS A 315 -11.23 9.31 -2.67
N ILE A 316 -11.23 8.02 -2.97
CA ILE A 316 -12.45 7.20 -3.09
C ILE A 316 -12.41 6.05 -2.09
N SER A 317 -13.58 5.69 -1.56
CA SER A 317 -13.71 4.59 -0.60
C SER A 317 -14.86 3.65 -0.99
N ARG A 318 -14.69 2.37 -0.67
CA ARG A 318 -15.78 1.40 -0.73
C ARG A 318 -16.72 1.63 0.45
N MET A 319 -18.01 1.81 0.17
CA MET A 319 -19.06 1.68 1.18
C MET A 319 -19.12 0.21 1.63
N ALA A 320 -18.74 -0.04 2.88
CA ALA A 320 -18.72 -1.37 3.47
C ALA A 320 -19.50 -1.35 4.79
N PRO A 321 -20.39 -2.33 5.04
CA PRO A 321 -21.00 -2.51 6.36
C PRO A 321 -19.94 -2.69 7.46
N GLU A 322 -20.33 -2.42 8.70
CA GLU A 322 -19.46 -2.69 9.85
C GLU A 322 -19.04 -4.17 9.89
N GLY A 323 -17.75 -4.42 10.13
CA GLY A 323 -17.19 -5.77 10.10
C GLY A 323 -16.88 -6.32 8.70
N GLU A 324 -17.18 -5.58 7.62
CA GLU A 324 -16.69 -5.91 6.30
C GLU A 324 -15.34 -5.26 5.97
N LYS A 325 -14.67 -5.79 4.94
CA LYS A 325 -13.43 -5.20 4.43
C LYS A 325 -13.71 -3.85 3.76
N LYS A 326 -13.12 -2.78 4.28
CA LYS A 326 -13.06 -1.46 3.64
C LYS A 326 -11.83 -1.39 2.73
N THR A 327 -11.99 -0.78 1.56
CA THR A 327 -10.91 -0.50 0.60
C THR A 327 -10.99 0.98 0.23
N GLU A 328 -9.86 1.66 0.27
CA GLU A 328 -9.72 3.09 0.01
C GLU A 328 -8.56 3.31 -0.97
N LEU A 329 -8.73 4.26 -1.88
CA LEU A 329 -7.78 4.60 -2.94
C LEU A 329 -7.58 6.11 -2.98
N TRP A 330 -6.33 6.54 -3.02
CA TRP A 330 -5.95 7.91 -3.32
C TRP A 330 -5.31 7.95 -4.70
N LEU A 331 -5.95 8.69 -5.59
CA LEU A 331 -5.65 8.75 -7.00
C LEU A 331 -5.03 10.11 -7.33
N ALA A 332 -3.81 10.14 -7.87
CA ALA A 332 -3.09 11.38 -8.09
C ALA A 332 -3.62 12.18 -9.28
N LEU A 333 -4.13 13.39 -9.02
CA LEU A 333 -4.77 14.25 -10.03
C LEU A 333 -3.81 14.60 -11.17
N ASP A 334 -2.59 14.99 -10.83
CA ASP A 334 -1.56 15.39 -11.81
C ASP A 334 -0.96 14.22 -12.59
N TYR A 335 -1.26 12.97 -12.19
CA TYR A 335 -0.78 11.74 -12.82
C TYR A 335 -1.96 10.91 -13.36
N GLN A 336 -2.96 11.56 -13.95
CA GLN A 336 -4.12 10.90 -14.55
C GLN A 336 -4.76 9.85 -13.61
N HIS A 337 -4.96 10.18 -12.33
CA HIS A 337 -5.56 9.28 -11.34
C HIS A 337 -4.81 7.95 -11.11
N VAL A 338 -3.50 7.89 -11.36
CA VAL A 338 -2.68 6.75 -10.92
C VAL A 338 -2.77 6.59 -9.39
N PRO A 339 -2.97 5.37 -8.87
CA PRO A 339 -3.04 5.15 -7.42
C PRO A 339 -1.69 5.42 -6.76
N VAL A 340 -1.69 6.33 -5.78
CA VAL A 340 -0.50 6.70 -4.98
C VAL A 340 -0.60 6.29 -3.52
N LYS A 341 -1.80 5.96 -3.05
CA LYS A 341 -2.00 5.30 -1.77
C LYS A 341 -3.19 4.35 -1.85
N ILE A 342 -3.04 3.19 -1.23
CA ILE A 342 -4.08 2.15 -1.17
C ILE A 342 -4.18 1.73 0.29
N ARG A 343 -5.38 1.71 0.84
CA ARG A 343 -5.62 1.25 2.21
C ARG A 343 -6.71 0.19 2.22
N GLU A 344 -6.44 -0.91 2.91
CA GLU A 344 -7.39 -1.97 3.15
C GLU A 344 -7.53 -2.22 4.65
N THR A 345 -8.76 -2.12 5.16
CA THR A 345 -9.09 -2.43 6.54
C THR A 345 -9.96 -3.67 6.55
N SER A 346 -9.52 -4.77 7.18
CA SER A 346 -10.39 -5.93 7.37
C SER A 346 -11.31 -5.73 8.57
N GLY A 347 -12.44 -6.46 8.60
CA GLY A 347 -13.45 -6.35 9.66
C GLY A 347 -12.98 -6.64 11.09
N ASN A 348 -11.79 -7.20 11.25
CA ASN A 348 -11.15 -7.42 12.55
C ASN A 348 -10.16 -6.30 12.96
N GLY A 349 -10.14 -5.18 12.22
CA GLY A 349 -9.27 -4.03 12.48
C GLY A 349 -7.85 -4.13 11.91
N ASN A 350 -7.46 -5.24 11.27
CA ASN A 350 -6.14 -5.29 10.62
C ASN A 350 -6.14 -4.34 9.41
N MET A 351 -5.09 -3.51 9.34
CA MET A 351 -4.90 -2.48 8.33
C MET A 351 -3.69 -2.80 7.48
N TYR A 352 -3.85 -2.76 6.17
CA TYR A 352 -2.75 -2.79 5.20
C TYR A 352 -2.77 -1.50 4.39
N GLU A 353 -1.65 -0.80 4.35
CA GLU A 353 -1.54 0.46 3.62
C GLU A 353 -0.29 0.45 2.73
N LEU A 354 -0.46 0.87 1.48
CA LEU A 354 0.60 1.09 0.52
C LEU A 354 0.71 2.59 0.31
N VAL A 355 1.89 3.16 0.48
CA VAL A 355 2.17 4.59 0.24
C VAL A 355 3.28 4.71 -0.79
N ILE A 356 3.06 5.48 -1.85
CA ILE A 356 3.98 5.63 -2.96
C ILE A 356 5.36 6.14 -2.49
N THR A 357 6.41 5.56 -3.05
CA THR A 357 7.80 5.96 -2.83
C THR A 357 8.52 6.31 -4.12
N SER A 358 8.08 5.76 -5.25
CA SER A 358 8.60 6.04 -6.59
C SER A 358 7.47 5.92 -7.61
N LEU A 359 7.44 6.80 -8.61
CA LEU A 359 6.49 6.76 -9.72
C LEU A 359 7.22 7.15 -11.02
N ASP A 360 7.18 6.26 -12.00
CA ASP A 360 7.65 6.49 -13.36
C ASP A 360 6.49 6.24 -14.34
N ALA A 361 5.88 7.30 -14.84
CA ALA A 361 4.73 7.25 -15.73
C ALA A 361 5.12 7.84 -17.11
N ARG A 362 5.00 7.04 -18.16
CA ARG A 362 5.48 7.37 -19.51
C ARG A 362 4.36 7.26 -20.54
N LEU A 363 4.27 8.29 -21.38
CA LEU A 363 3.34 8.32 -22.51
C LEU A 363 3.83 7.49 -23.70
N GLU A 364 5.12 7.15 -23.73
CA GLU A 364 5.76 6.34 -24.77
C GLU A 364 6.29 5.03 -24.17
N PRO A 365 6.34 3.93 -24.94
CA PRO A 365 6.82 2.66 -24.44
C PRO A 365 8.33 2.72 -24.17
N LEU A 366 8.84 1.81 -23.32
CA LEU A 366 10.28 1.65 -23.13
C LEU A 366 10.96 1.44 -24.50
N PRO A 367 12.06 2.16 -24.80
CA PRO A 367 12.83 1.88 -26.00
C PRO A 367 13.28 0.42 -25.97
N LEU A 368 13.07 -0.30 -27.08
CA LEU A 368 13.58 -1.66 -27.20
C LEU A 368 15.12 -1.61 -27.07
N PRO A 369 15.73 -2.49 -26.27
CA PRO A 369 17.18 -2.54 -26.11
C PRO A 369 17.92 -2.88 -27.41
#